data_AF-A0A820GRW6-F1
#
_entry.id   AF-A0A820GRW6-F1
#
_cell.length_a   1.000
_cell.length_b   1.000
_cell.length_c   1.000
_cell.angle_alpha   90.00
_cell.angle_beta   90.00
_cell.angle_gamma   90.00
#
_symmetry.space_group_name_H-M   'P 1'
#
loop_
_entity.id
_entity.type
_entity.pdbx_description
1 polymer ?
#
loop_
_entity_poly.entity_id
_entity_poly.type
_entity_poly.pdbx_seq_one_letter_code
_entity_poly.pdbx_strand_id
1 'polypeptide(L)' 'PSSQSEGEAAHIDLYILSVAKHAIVNCPSTFSAFAKRQRDVRDKLTDFWGIENSQLTNEPNSDL' A
#
# COMPACT_ATOMS: atom_id res chain seq x y z
N PRO A 1 9.92 30.06 -8.65
CA PRO A 1 9.57 28.63 -8.54
C PRO A 1 9.39 28.27 -7.06
N SER A 2 8.17 28.42 -6.56
CA SER A 2 7.79 28.24 -5.16
C SER A 2 8.10 26.83 -4.68
N SER A 3 8.91 26.76 -3.62
CA SER A 3 9.32 25.59 -2.86
C SER A 3 8.11 24.81 -2.33
N GLN A 4 7.60 23.82 -3.08
CA GLN A 4 6.76 22.80 -2.48
C GLN A 4 7.61 22.05 -1.46
N SER A 5 7.20 22.07 -0.19
CA SER A 5 7.86 21.24 0.81
C SER A 5 7.70 19.78 0.39
N GLU A 6 8.75 18.98 0.51
CA GLU A 6 8.72 17.55 0.13
C GLU A 6 7.55 16.80 0.80
N GLY A 7 7.12 17.26 1.99
CA GLY A 7 5.96 16.73 2.69
C GLY A 7 4.61 16.97 2.01
N GLU A 8 4.43 18.09 1.29
CA GLU A 8 3.18 18.36 0.56
C GLU A 8 3.03 17.42 -0.64
N ALA A 9 4.11 17.20 -1.39
CA ALA A 9 4.15 16.22 -2.46
C ALA A 9 3.87 14.80 -1.94
N ALA A 10 4.50 14.43 -0.82
CA ALA A 10 4.32 13.12 -0.19
C ALA A 10 2.86 12.85 0.26
N HIS A 11 2.14 13.87 0.76
CA HIS A 11 0.72 13.72 1.11
C HIS A 11 -0.17 13.51 -0.11
N ILE A 12 0.14 14.16 -1.24
CA ILE A 12 -0.58 13.98 -2.51
C ILE A 12 -0.37 12.55 -3.02
N ASP A 13 0.86 12.04 -2.97
CA ASP A 13 1.19 10.67 -3.38
C ASP A 13 0.43 9.63 -2.53
N LEU A 14 0.37 9.82 -1.20
CA LEU A 14 -0.43 8.97 -0.31
C LEU A 14 -1.91 9.00 -0.66
N TYR A 15 -2.45 10.17 -0.98
CA TYR A 15 -3.85 10.30 -1.38
C TYR A 15 -4.12 9.51 -2.67
N ILE A 16 -3.28 9.67 -3.69
CA ILE A 16 -3.38 8.95 -4.96
C ILE A 16 -3.34 7.43 -4.73
N LEU A 17 -2.35 6.94 -3.95
CA LEU A 17 -2.24 5.52 -3.61
C LEU A 17 -3.48 5.00 -2.86
N SER A 18 -4.07 5.81 -1.97
CA SER A 18 -5.28 5.43 -1.23
C SER A 18 -6.54 5.32 -2.11
N VAL A 19 -6.61 6.10 -3.19
CA VAL A 19 -7.81 6.15 -4.06
C VAL A 19 -7.71 5.22 -5.27
N ALA A 20 -6.51 4.78 -5.66
CA ALA A 20 -6.29 3.89 -6.80
C ALA A 20 -7.13 2.59 -6.74
N LYS A 21 -7.51 2.06 -7.90
CA LYS A 21 -8.23 0.76 -7.98
C LYS A 21 -7.37 -0.38 -7.43
N HIS A 22 -6.10 -0.40 -7.80
CA HIS A 22 -5.09 -1.37 -7.36
C HIS A 22 -3.79 -0.60 -7.10
N ALA A 23 -3.06 -0.99 -6.06
CA ALA A 23 -1.77 -0.41 -5.73
C ALA A 23 -0.78 -1.52 -5.40
N ILE A 24 0.45 -1.38 -5.88
CA ILE A 24 1.58 -2.25 -5.53
C ILE A 24 2.55 -1.41 -4.70
N VAL A 25 2.82 -1.84 -3.48
CA VAL A 25 3.55 -1.03 -2.49
C VAL A 25 4.74 -1.78 -1.87
N ASN A 26 5.60 -1.06 -1.15
CA ASN A 26 6.76 -1.65 -0.49
C ASN A 26 6.40 -2.11 0.94
N CYS A 27 6.58 -3.40 1.24
CA CYS A 27 6.16 -4.00 2.52
C CYS A 27 6.86 -3.39 3.75
N PRO A 28 8.19 -3.19 3.77
CA PRO A 28 8.88 -2.53 4.89
C PRO A 28 8.60 -1.03 5.07
N SER A 29 8.04 -0.34 4.08
CA SER A 29 7.91 1.12 4.08
C SER A 29 6.74 1.61 4.94
N THR A 30 7.03 2.41 5.97
CA THR A 30 6.00 3.06 6.81
C THR A 30 5.15 4.07 6.04
N PHE A 31 5.70 4.68 4.98
CA PHE A 31 4.96 5.51 4.03
C PHE A 31 3.89 4.69 3.31
N SER A 32 4.28 3.55 2.72
CA SER A 32 3.34 2.62 2.06
C SER A 32 2.30 2.06 3.03
N ALA A 33 2.69 1.82 4.29
CA ALA A 33 1.77 1.34 5.33
C ALA A 33 0.63 2.31 5.62
N PHE A 34 0.83 3.62 5.47
CA PHE A 34 -0.24 4.61 5.61
C PHE A 34 -1.31 4.43 4.52
N ALA A 35 -0.88 4.32 3.26
CA ALA A 35 -1.79 4.06 2.15
C ALA A 35 -2.48 2.69 2.29
N LYS A 36 -1.75 1.62 2.66
CA LYS A 36 -2.32 0.27 2.89
C LYS A 36 -3.44 0.31 3.94
N ARG A 37 -3.23 0.96 5.10
CA ARG A 37 -4.27 1.08 6.13
C ARG A 37 -5.54 1.78 5.62
N GLN A 38 -5.40 2.86 4.85
CA GLN A 38 -6.55 3.55 4.28
C GLN A 38 -7.28 2.72 3.22
N ARG A 39 -6.54 1.89 2.47
CA ARG A 39 -7.09 0.98 1.47
C ARG A 39 -7.84 -0.18 2.11
N ASP A 40 -7.32 -0.73 3.19
CA ASP A 40 -7.90 -1.85 3.93
C ASP A 40 -9.28 -1.51 4.52
N VAL A 41 -9.45 -0.31 5.08
CA VAL A 41 -10.75 0.17 5.59
C VAL A 41 -11.82 0.28 4.48
N ARG A 42 -11.40 0.31 3.21
CA ARG A 42 -12.27 0.45 2.03
C ARG A 42 -12.24 -0.80 1.14
N ASP A 43 -11.71 -1.91 1.63
CA ASP A 43 -11.58 -3.19 0.91
C ASP A 43 -10.92 -3.04 -0.47
N LYS A 44 -9.90 -2.17 -0.59
CA LYS A 44 -9.20 -1.94 -1.85
C LYS A 44 -7.99 -2.86 -2.03
N LEU A 45 -7.90 -3.49 -3.20
CA LEU A 45 -6.87 -4.46 -3.55
C LEU A 45 -5.45 -3.90 -3.45
N THR A 46 -4.59 -4.47 -2.62
CA THR A 46 -3.20 -4.01 -2.47
C THR A 46 -2.24 -5.18 -2.49
N ASP A 47 -1.22 -5.08 -3.34
CA ASP A 47 -0.16 -6.08 -3.44
C ASP A 47 1.16 -5.48 -2.95
N PHE A 48 2.13 -6.35 -2.66
CA PHE A 48 3.47 -5.95 -2.28
C PHE A 48 4.49 -6.47 -3.28
N TRP A 49 5.49 -5.64 -3.57
CA TRP A 49 6.60 -6.07 -4.42
C TRP A 49 7.31 -7.28 -3.82
N GLY A 50 7.44 -8.36 -4.60
CA GLY A 50 8.14 -9.58 -4.21
C GLY A 50 7.35 -10.49 -3.25
N ILE A 51 6.06 -10.24 -3.02
CA ILE A 51 5.18 -11.11 -2.23
C ILE A 51 3.98 -11.51 -3.10
N GLU A 52 3.80 -12.80 -3.32
CA GLU A 52 2.62 -13.30 -4.02
C GLU A 52 1.41 -13.36 -3.08
N ASN A 53 0.24 -12.90 -3.55
CA ASN A 53 -0.99 -12.87 -2.74
C ASN A 53 -1.49 -14.26 -2.31
N SER A 54 -1.01 -15.33 -2.97
CA SER A 54 -1.22 -16.72 -2.54
C SER A 54 -0.65 -17.01 -1.15
N GLN A 55 0.29 -16.20 -0.66
CA GLN A 55 0.95 -16.33 0.64
C GLN A 55 0.28 -15.48 1.74
N LEU A 56 -0.74 -14.68 1.40
CA LEU A 56 -1.41 -13.75 2.32
C LEU A 56 -2.83 -14.19 2.68
N THR A 57 -3.34 -15.26 2.09
CA THR A 57 -4.57 -15.90 2.56
C THR A 57 -4.29 -16.61 3.87
N ASN A 58 -5.13 -16.38 4.89
CA ASN A 58 -5.12 -17.16 6.14
C ASN A 58 -5.60 -18.61 5.93
N GLU A 59 -5.34 -19.19 4.75
CA GLU A 59 -5.48 -20.62 4.56
C GLU A 59 -4.29 -21.27 5.26
N PRO A 60 -4.53 -22.22 6.19
CA PRO A 60 -3.45 -22.91 6.85
C PRO A 60 -2.55 -23.53 5.77
N ASN A 61 -1.27 -23.22 5.85
CA ASN A 61 -0.25 -23.78 4.98
C ASN A 61 -0.39 -25.31 5.02
N SER A 62 -0.87 -25.93 3.94
CA SER A 62 -1.19 -27.36 3.88
C SER A 62 0.05 -28.26 3.84
N ASP A 63 1.23 -27.66 3.94
CA ASP A 63 2.53 -28.31 3.79
C ASP A 63 3.24 -28.59 5.14
N LEU A 64 2.47 -28.65 6.24
CA LEU A 64 2.91 -29.17 7.55
C LEU A 64 1.98 -30.28 8.05
#